data_AF-A0A6J8BIS6-F1
#
_entry.id   AF-A0A6J8BIS6-F1
#
_cell.length_a   1.000
_cell.length_b   1.000
_cell.length_c   1.000
_cell.angle_alpha   90.00
_cell.angle_beta   90.00
_cell.angle_gamma   90.00
#
_symmetry.space_group_name_H-M   'P 1'
#
loop_
_entity.id
_entity.type
_entity.pdbx_description
1 polymer ?
#
loop_
_entity_poly.entity_id
_entity_poly.type
_entity_poly.pdbx_seq_one_letter_code
_entity_poly.pdbx_strand_id
1 'polypeptide(L)'
;MFVLSVTSKELDIGGLCDMFVLSVKSKELDIGGLWDMFVLSVTSKELDIGGCDMFFITSKELDIGGLCDMFVLSVTSKELDICGLCDMFVLSVTSKELDIGGLELDLYMSVKSKELDIGGLCDMFVLSVKSKELDIGGLCDMFVLSVKSKELDIGGLCDMFVLSVTSKELDISGLCDMFVLSVTSKELDIGGLCDMFVLSVKSKELDIGGLCDMFVSLLHQRS
;
A
#
# COMPACT_ATOMS: atom_id res chain seq x y z
N MET A 1 -6.49 -24.83 19.44
CA MET A 1 -7.54 -24.49 20.43
C MET A 1 -8.65 -23.69 19.75
N PHE A 2 -9.93 -23.92 20.06
CA PHE A 2 -11.03 -23.15 19.47
C PHE A 2 -11.64 -22.21 20.52
N VAL A 3 -11.67 -20.91 20.22
CA VAL A 3 -12.20 -19.88 21.12
C VAL A 3 -13.32 -19.12 20.41
N LEU A 4 -14.51 -19.12 21.01
CA LEU A 4 -15.69 -18.44 20.46
C LEU A 4 -15.54 -16.91 20.52
N SER A 5 -15.08 -16.38 21.64
CA SER A 5 -14.84 -14.95 21.77
C SER A 5 -13.90 -14.64 22.93
N VAL A 6 -13.10 -13.58 22.77
CA VAL A 6 -12.27 -13.00 23.85
C VAL A 6 -12.61 -11.53 23.98
N THR A 7 -12.80 -11.06 25.21
CA THR A 7 -12.95 -9.65 25.51
C THR A 7 -12.05 -9.28 26.68
N SER A 8 -11.13 -8.37 26.44
CA SER A 8 -10.20 -7.87 27.46
C SER A 8 -9.99 -6.37 27.32
N LYS A 9 -9.30 -5.78 28.29
CA LYS A 9 -8.72 -4.43 28.16
C LYS A 9 -7.39 -4.50 27.44
N GLU A 10 -6.53 -5.41 27.88
CA GLU A 10 -5.21 -5.71 27.33
C GLU A 10 -5.16 -7.22 27.08
N LEU A 11 -4.71 -7.61 25.90
CA LEU A 11 -4.61 -9.00 25.52
C LEU A 11 -3.34 -9.20 24.70
N ASP A 12 -2.52 -10.13 25.14
CA ASP A 12 -1.37 -10.63 24.42
C ASP A 12 -1.70 -12.06 24.00
N ILE A 13 -1.74 -12.30 22.69
CA ILE A 13 -1.93 -13.62 22.10
C ILE A 13 -0.62 -14.00 21.42
N GLY A 14 0.18 -14.79 22.13
CA GLY A 14 1.34 -15.45 21.56
C GLY A 14 1.55 -16.88 22.06
N GLY A 15 2.51 -17.57 21.45
CA GLY A 15 2.87 -18.93 21.83
C GLY A 15 3.16 -19.86 20.65
N LEU A 16 3.21 -21.17 20.93
CA LEU A 16 3.56 -22.22 19.96
C LEU A 16 2.37 -23.12 19.54
N CYS A 17 1.16 -22.56 19.46
CA CYS A 17 -0.06 -23.36 19.34
C CYS A 17 -1.02 -22.83 18.28
N ASP A 18 -1.53 -23.73 17.44
CA ASP A 18 -2.61 -23.42 16.50
C ASP A 18 -3.87 -22.99 17.27
N MET A 19 -4.39 -21.82 16.93
CA MET A 19 -5.59 -21.26 17.54
C MET A 19 -6.55 -20.76 16.48
N PHE A 20 -7.82 -21.10 16.64
CA PHE A 20 -8.91 -20.51 15.87
C PHE A 20 -9.78 -19.67 16.79
N VAL A 21 -9.84 -18.36 16.52
CA VAL A 21 -10.63 -17.41 17.31
C VAL A 21 -11.68 -16.75 16.42
N LEU A 22 -12.95 -16.86 16.81
CA LEU A 22 -14.02 -16.24 16.03
C LEU A 22 -14.09 -14.73 16.21
N SER A 23 -13.84 -14.21 17.42
CA SER A 23 -13.90 -12.77 17.66
C SER A 23 -13.01 -12.34 18.83
N VAL A 24 -12.22 -11.30 18.62
CA VAL A 24 -11.42 -10.65 19.66
C VAL A 24 -11.82 -9.19 19.76
N LYS A 25 -12.09 -8.74 20.99
CA LYS A 25 -12.29 -7.33 21.29
C LYS A 25 -11.36 -6.90 22.43
N SER A 26 -10.47 -5.96 22.14
CA SER A 26 -9.56 -5.39 23.14
C SER A 26 -9.49 -3.87 23.01
N LYS A 27 -8.85 -3.21 23.98
CA LYS A 27 -8.37 -1.84 23.79
C LYS A 27 -6.96 -1.88 23.20
N GLU A 28 -6.11 -2.72 23.78
CA GLU A 28 -4.73 -2.99 23.35
C GLU A 28 -4.60 -4.49 23.09
N LEU A 29 -4.15 -4.86 21.90
CA LEU A 29 -4.03 -6.24 21.47
C LEU A 29 -2.70 -6.43 20.75
N ASP A 30 -1.85 -7.29 21.29
CA ASP A 30 -0.65 -7.76 20.63
C ASP A 30 -0.91 -9.21 20.18
N ILE A 31 -0.72 -9.46 18.90
CA ILE A 31 -0.82 -10.77 18.28
C ILE A 31 0.53 -11.07 17.66
N GLY A 32 1.25 -12.08 18.17
CA GLY A 32 2.54 -12.46 17.59
C GLY A 32 2.89 -13.92 17.87
N GLY A 33 3.72 -14.51 17.03
CA GLY A 33 4.16 -15.90 17.21
C GLY A 33 4.54 -16.57 15.89
N LEU A 34 5.06 -17.80 15.98
CA LEU A 34 5.57 -18.54 14.83
C LEU A 34 4.58 -19.59 14.27
N TRP A 35 3.26 -19.30 14.22
CA TRP A 35 2.24 -20.33 13.89
C TRP A 35 0.95 -19.80 13.26
N ASP A 36 0.22 -20.72 12.63
CA ASP A 36 -1.09 -20.56 11.99
C ASP A 36 -2.20 -20.22 12.99
N MET A 37 -2.27 -18.97 13.44
CA MET A 37 -3.46 -18.45 14.10
C MET A 37 -4.43 -17.90 13.07
N PHE A 38 -5.69 -18.35 13.15
CA PHE A 38 -6.77 -17.83 12.34
C PHE A 38 -7.74 -17.04 13.20
N VAL A 39 -7.85 -15.73 12.93
CA VAL A 39 -8.83 -14.88 13.59
C VAL A 39 -9.86 -14.39 12.59
N LEU A 40 -11.14 -14.73 12.81
CA LEU A 40 -12.20 -14.30 11.91
C LEU A 40 -12.43 -12.79 12.03
N SER A 41 -12.46 -12.23 13.24
CA SER A 41 -12.68 -10.79 13.41
C SER A 41 -11.96 -10.22 14.64
N VAL A 42 -11.21 -9.14 14.42
CA VAL A 42 -10.53 -8.38 15.46
C VAL A 42 -11.09 -6.95 15.51
N THR A 43 -11.38 -6.47 16.72
CA THR A 43 -11.66 -5.07 16.99
C THR A 43 -10.79 -4.57 18.14
N SER A 44 -9.92 -3.60 17.86
CA SER A 44 -9.06 -2.97 18.86
C SER A 44 -9.05 -1.45 18.74
N LYS A 45 -8.45 -0.77 19.72
CA LYS A 45 -8.02 0.63 19.53
C LYS A 45 -6.57 0.64 19.02
N GLU A 46 -5.71 -0.15 19.63
CA GLU A 46 -4.30 -0.35 19.29
C GLU A 46 -4.09 -1.85 19.04
N LEU A 47 -3.52 -2.20 17.89
CA LEU A 47 -3.35 -3.58 17.45
C LEU A 47 -1.98 -3.74 16.80
N ASP A 48 -1.17 -4.63 17.36
CA ASP A 48 0.13 -5.00 16.80
C ASP A 48 0.03 -6.46 16.32
N ILE A 49 0.50 -6.73 15.10
CA ILE A 49 0.41 -8.06 14.46
C ILE A 49 1.76 -8.49 13.93
N GLY A 50 2.22 -9.66 14.37
CA GLY A 50 3.44 -10.32 13.91
C GLY A 50 3.26 -11.79 13.52
N GLY A 51 2.57 -12.05 12.40
CA GLY A 51 2.55 -13.35 11.71
C GLY A 51 1.30 -14.20 11.97
N CYS A 52 0.11 -13.71 11.59
CA CYS A 52 -1.17 -14.40 11.78
C CYS A 52 -2.18 -14.09 10.66
N ASP A 53 -2.93 -15.10 10.21
CA ASP A 53 -4.00 -14.94 9.23
C ASP A 53 -5.27 -14.36 9.88
N MET A 54 -5.81 -13.27 9.32
CA MET A 54 -6.98 -12.60 9.86
C MET A 54 -7.97 -12.17 8.80
N PHE A 55 -9.24 -12.48 8.95
CA PHE A 55 -10.22 -12.15 7.91
C PHE A 55 -10.65 -10.68 7.98
N PHE A 56 -11.05 -10.21 9.16
CA PHE A 56 -11.56 -8.84 9.34
C PHE A 56 -10.85 -8.13 10.49
N ILE A 57 -10.15 -7.05 10.17
CA ILE A 57 -9.44 -6.22 11.15
C ILE A 57 -10.09 -4.84 11.21
N THR A 58 -10.41 -4.40 12.41
CA THR A 58 -10.82 -3.02 12.69
C THR A 58 -10.03 -2.48 13.85
N SER A 59 -9.21 -1.47 13.60
CA SER A 59 -8.46 -0.76 14.65
C SER A 59 -8.56 0.75 14.49
N LYS A 60 -8.07 1.50 15.47
CA LYS A 60 -7.75 2.92 15.27
C LYS A 60 -6.30 3.05 14.82
N GLU A 61 -5.39 2.35 15.49
CA GLU A 61 -3.96 2.24 15.20
C GLU A 61 -3.66 0.75 14.98
N LEU A 62 -3.08 0.41 13.85
CA LEU A 62 -2.75 -0.96 13.47
C LEU A 62 -1.33 -0.97 12.92
N ASP A 63 -0.46 -1.71 13.59
CA ASP A 63 0.91 -1.94 13.15
C ASP A 63 1.04 -3.40 12.76
N ILE A 64 1.38 -3.64 11.50
CA ILE A 64 1.66 -4.96 10.97
C ILE A 64 3.16 -5.04 10.76
N GLY A 65 3.82 -6.00 11.39
CA GLY A 65 5.21 -6.25 11.05
C GLY A 65 5.92 -7.38 11.77
N GLY A 66 7.19 -7.56 11.42
CA GLY A 66 8.00 -8.68 11.90
C GLY A 66 8.37 -9.64 10.78
N LEU A 67 8.34 -10.95 11.06
CA LEU A 67 8.53 -12.00 10.05
C LEU A 67 7.18 -12.68 9.82
N CYS A 68 6.46 -12.28 8.77
CA CYS A 68 5.03 -12.58 8.66
C CYS A 68 4.66 -13.06 7.26
N ASP A 69 3.79 -14.07 7.18
CA ASP A 69 2.98 -14.36 5.98
C ASP A 69 1.53 -14.25 6.42
N MET A 70 0.73 -13.44 5.71
CA MET A 70 -0.64 -13.14 6.13
C MET A 70 -1.62 -13.05 4.97
N PHE A 71 -2.77 -13.70 5.18
CA PHE A 71 -3.96 -13.55 4.36
C PHE A 71 -5.03 -12.71 5.10
N VAL A 72 -5.43 -11.59 4.49
CA VAL A 72 -6.44 -10.69 5.04
C VAL A 72 -7.56 -10.34 4.05
N LEU A 73 -8.82 -10.50 4.47
CA LEU A 73 -9.94 -10.08 3.61
C LEU A 73 -10.17 -8.58 3.66
N SER A 74 -10.12 -7.97 4.84
CA SER A 74 -10.39 -6.54 4.98
C SER A 74 -9.73 -5.94 6.20
N VAL A 75 -9.06 -4.80 5.98
CA VAL A 75 -8.50 -3.94 7.02
C VAL A 75 -9.23 -2.60 7.01
N THR A 76 -9.63 -2.15 8.20
CA THR A 76 -10.12 -0.79 8.41
C THR A 76 -9.39 -0.18 9.61
N SER A 77 -8.60 0.86 9.35
CA SER A 77 -7.89 1.60 10.39
C SER A 77 -8.06 3.12 10.22
N LYS A 78 -7.65 3.89 11.23
CA LYS A 78 -7.36 5.31 11.05
C LYS A 78 -5.90 5.46 10.62
N GLU A 79 -5.00 4.79 11.32
CA GLU A 79 -3.55 4.73 11.04
C GLU A 79 -3.17 3.27 10.85
N LEU A 80 -2.53 2.95 9.73
CA LEU A 80 -2.04 1.63 9.40
C LEU A 80 -0.59 1.76 8.97
N ASP A 81 0.31 1.15 9.72
CA ASP A 81 1.71 0.97 9.37
C ASP A 81 1.94 -0.51 9.03
N ILE A 82 2.57 -0.75 7.89
CA ILE A 82 2.98 -2.07 7.47
C ILE A 82 4.49 -2.02 7.23
N CYS A 83 5.23 -2.79 8.02
CA CYS A 83 6.66 -2.89 7.90
C CYS A 83 7.22 -4.27 8.23
N GLY A 84 8.48 -4.53 7.88
CA GLY A 84 9.20 -5.75 8.30
C GLY A 84 9.55 -6.66 7.13
N LEU A 85 9.70 -7.96 7.39
CA LEU A 85 9.83 -9.00 6.37
C LEU A 85 8.47 -9.69 6.24
N CYS A 86 7.58 -9.08 5.46
CA CYS A 86 6.18 -9.46 5.38
C CYS A 86 5.80 -9.86 3.95
N ASP A 87 5.14 -11.00 3.82
CA ASP A 87 4.43 -11.38 2.59
C ASP A 87 2.93 -11.27 2.89
N MET A 88 2.19 -10.39 2.20
CA MET A 88 0.77 -10.25 2.46
C MET A 88 -0.11 -10.40 1.22
N PHE A 89 -1.25 -11.04 1.45
CA PHE A 89 -2.37 -11.03 0.52
C PHE A 89 -3.56 -10.33 1.15
N VAL A 90 -3.91 -9.14 0.66
CA VAL A 90 -4.99 -8.33 1.22
C VAL A 90 -6.03 -7.95 0.17
N LEU A 91 -7.29 -8.32 0.41
CA LEU A 91 -8.38 -7.98 -0.52
C LEU A 91 -8.75 -6.49 -0.47
N SER A 92 -8.75 -5.88 0.70
CA SER A 92 -9.18 -4.49 0.82
C SER A 92 -8.57 -3.81 2.03
N VAL A 93 -7.92 -2.67 1.78
CA VAL A 93 -7.44 -1.76 2.82
C VAL A 93 -8.20 -0.46 2.76
N THR A 94 -8.72 -0.02 3.91
CA THR A 94 -9.25 1.33 4.08
C THR A 94 -8.60 1.98 5.30
N SER A 95 -7.85 3.05 5.07
CA SER A 95 -7.23 3.84 6.13
C SER A 95 -7.47 5.34 5.96
N LYS A 96 -7.15 6.14 6.98
CA LYS A 96 -6.93 7.58 6.79
C LYS A 96 -5.49 7.82 6.35
N GLU A 97 -4.56 7.20 7.05
CA GLU A 97 -3.11 7.23 6.85
C GLU A 97 -2.63 5.78 6.71
N LEU A 98 -1.91 5.49 5.64
CA LEU A 98 -1.36 4.16 5.36
C LEU A 98 0.09 4.34 4.96
N ASP A 99 1.00 3.76 5.73
CA ASP A 99 2.41 3.63 5.40
C ASP A 99 2.71 2.15 5.10
N ILE A 100 3.41 1.91 3.99
CA ILE A 100 3.84 0.58 3.55
C ILE A 100 5.33 0.69 3.29
N GLY A 101 6.14 -0.10 3.99
CA GLY A 101 7.58 -0.12 3.82
C GLY A 101 8.23 -1.36 4.40
N GLY A 102 9.56 -1.40 4.44
CA GLY A 102 10.27 -2.61 4.89
C GLY A 102 10.74 -3.46 3.72
N LEU A 103 10.65 -4.77 3.82
CA LEU A 103 11.15 -5.76 2.87
C LEU A 103 9.99 -6.71 2.55
N GLU A 104 9.12 -6.26 1.64
CA GLU A 104 7.76 -6.81 1.53
C GLU A 104 7.44 -7.32 0.13
N LEU A 105 6.62 -8.38 0.07
CA LEU A 105 6.02 -8.93 -1.16
C LEU A 105 4.51 -8.95 -1.01
N ASP A 106 3.84 -7.92 -1.54
CA ASP A 106 2.43 -7.71 -1.25
C ASP A 106 1.52 -7.74 -2.46
N LEU A 107 0.34 -8.33 -2.24
CA LEU A 107 -0.76 -8.35 -3.19
C LEU A 107 -1.99 -7.68 -2.59
N TYR A 108 -2.33 -6.49 -3.10
CA TYR A 108 -3.51 -5.74 -2.73
C TYR A 108 -4.56 -5.68 -3.84
N MET A 109 -5.78 -6.12 -3.55
CA MET A 109 -6.88 -6.00 -4.53
C MET A 109 -7.50 -4.60 -4.54
N SER A 110 -7.46 -3.85 -3.43
CA SER A 110 -7.93 -2.46 -3.39
C SER A 110 -7.37 -1.72 -2.18
N VAL A 111 -6.75 -0.58 -2.43
CA VAL A 111 -6.25 0.33 -1.39
C VAL A 111 -7.00 1.65 -1.45
N LYS A 112 -7.53 2.08 -0.30
CA LYS A 112 -8.19 3.38 -0.16
C LYS A 112 -7.65 4.10 1.07
N SER A 113 -6.97 5.21 0.85
CA SER A 113 -6.48 6.08 1.93
C SER A 113 -6.85 7.55 1.71
N LYS A 114 -6.57 8.41 2.69
CA LYS A 114 -6.40 9.85 2.39
C LYS A 114 -4.95 10.11 2.02
N GLU A 115 -4.04 9.65 2.85
CA GLU A 115 -2.59 9.75 2.71
C GLU A 115 -2.04 8.31 2.61
N LEU A 116 -1.29 8.02 1.55
CA LEU A 116 -0.69 6.72 1.31
C LEU A 116 0.78 6.92 0.97
N ASP A 117 1.65 6.40 1.82
CA ASP A 117 3.08 6.44 1.62
C ASP A 117 3.56 5.01 1.36
N ILE A 118 4.34 4.86 0.30
CA ILE A 118 4.96 3.60 -0.10
C ILE A 118 6.47 3.84 -0.17
N GLY A 119 7.22 3.11 0.64
CA GLY A 119 8.67 3.25 0.75
C GLY A 119 9.35 1.91 1.01
N GLY A 120 10.62 1.94 1.43
CA GLY A 120 11.35 0.73 1.78
C GLY A 120 11.89 -0.04 0.57
N LEU A 121 11.98 -1.36 0.70
CA LEU A 121 12.43 -2.35 -0.28
C LEU A 121 11.23 -3.26 -0.60
N CYS A 122 10.28 -2.79 -1.42
CA CYS A 122 8.98 -3.46 -1.55
C CYS A 122 8.65 -3.84 -2.98
N ASP A 123 8.09 -5.03 -3.14
CA ASP A 123 7.57 -5.58 -4.40
C ASP A 123 6.05 -5.69 -4.28
N MET A 124 5.30 -4.88 -5.05
CA MET A 124 3.85 -4.81 -4.91
C MET A 124 3.07 -5.04 -6.18
N PHE A 125 1.98 -5.79 -6.05
CA PHE A 125 0.94 -5.90 -7.06
C PHE A 125 -0.37 -5.32 -6.52
N VAL A 126 -0.88 -4.28 -7.17
CA VAL A 126 -2.10 -3.59 -6.74
C VAL A 126 -3.12 -3.43 -7.86
N LEU A 127 -4.35 -3.89 -7.67
CA LEU A 127 -5.37 -3.66 -8.71
C LEU A 127 -5.88 -2.22 -8.74
N SER A 128 -6.08 -1.59 -7.59
CA SER A 128 -6.61 -0.23 -7.55
C SER A 128 -6.14 0.51 -6.31
N VAL A 129 -5.55 1.68 -6.53
CA VAL A 129 -5.20 2.64 -5.48
C VAL A 129 -6.09 3.88 -5.61
N LYS A 130 -6.68 4.29 -4.49
CA LYS A 130 -7.41 5.55 -4.37
C LYS A 130 -6.97 6.32 -3.14
N SER A 131 -6.26 7.41 -3.34
CA SER A 131 -5.82 8.30 -2.26
C SER A 131 -6.23 9.76 -2.54
N LYS A 132 -5.97 10.66 -1.60
CA LYS A 132 -5.87 12.09 -1.94
C LYS A 132 -4.41 12.42 -2.27
N GLU A 133 -3.51 12.03 -1.40
CA GLU A 133 -2.06 12.16 -1.52
C GLU A 133 -1.49 10.73 -1.59
N LEU A 134 -0.61 10.48 -2.54
CA LEU A 134 0.08 9.21 -2.71
C LEU A 134 1.54 9.50 -3.01
N ASP A 135 2.41 9.07 -2.10
CA ASP A 135 3.85 9.22 -2.23
C ASP A 135 4.46 7.83 -2.40
N ILE A 136 5.25 7.68 -3.45
CA ILE A 136 5.97 6.45 -3.78
C ILE A 136 7.45 6.79 -3.80
N GLY A 137 8.23 6.13 -2.95
CA GLY A 137 9.68 6.28 -2.87
C GLY A 137 10.35 4.98 -2.44
N GLY A 138 11.61 5.06 -2.04
CA GLY A 138 12.38 3.88 -1.63
C GLY A 138 13.01 3.14 -2.81
N LEU A 139 13.14 1.82 -2.67
CA LEU A 139 13.62 0.84 -3.63
C LEU A 139 12.44 -0.09 -3.94
N CYS A 140 11.59 0.29 -4.89
CA CYS A 140 10.28 -0.34 -5.03
C CYS A 140 9.99 -0.81 -6.46
N ASP A 141 9.50 -2.04 -6.58
CA ASP A 141 9.00 -2.60 -7.84
C ASP A 141 7.48 -2.74 -7.77
N MET A 142 6.75 -2.06 -8.65
CA MET A 142 5.29 -2.03 -8.58
C MET A 142 4.58 -2.34 -9.89
N PHE A 143 3.56 -3.19 -9.80
CA PHE A 143 2.59 -3.41 -10.84
C PHE A 143 1.21 -2.92 -10.38
N VAL A 144 0.66 -1.89 -11.04
CA VAL A 144 -0.62 -1.29 -10.66
C VAL A 144 -1.59 -1.19 -11.83
N LEU A 145 -2.82 -1.69 -11.69
CA LEU A 145 -3.80 -1.50 -12.78
C LEU A 145 -4.37 -0.08 -12.82
N SER A 146 -4.69 0.52 -11.67
CA SER A 146 -5.22 1.88 -11.66
C SER A 146 -4.83 2.66 -10.42
N VAL A 147 -4.32 3.87 -10.63
CA VAL A 147 -4.06 4.86 -9.59
C VAL A 147 -4.99 6.06 -9.78
N LYS A 148 -5.67 6.45 -8.70
CA LYS A 148 -6.47 7.67 -8.61
C LYS A 148 -6.11 8.47 -7.37
N SER A 149 -5.43 9.59 -7.55
CA SER A 149 -5.10 10.51 -6.47
C SER A 149 -5.51 11.94 -6.83
N LYS A 150 -5.32 12.89 -5.91
CA LYS A 150 -5.26 14.31 -6.27
C LYS A 150 -3.81 14.70 -6.55
N GLU A 151 -2.93 14.35 -5.64
CA GLU A 151 -1.48 14.53 -5.71
C GLU A 151 -0.85 13.14 -5.73
N LEU A 152 0.10 12.95 -6.64
CA LEU A 152 0.85 11.71 -6.79
C LEU A 152 2.31 12.08 -7.02
N ASP A 153 3.14 11.72 -6.06
CA ASP A 153 4.57 11.96 -6.11
C ASP A 153 5.29 10.62 -6.20
N ILE A 154 6.15 10.49 -7.20
CA ILE A 154 6.94 9.28 -7.45
C ILE A 154 8.41 9.71 -7.41
N GLY A 155 9.19 9.06 -6.57
CA GLY A 155 10.60 9.35 -6.35
C GLY A 155 11.40 8.10 -5.97
N GLY A 156 12.64 8.29 -5.54
CA GLY A 156 13.47 7.16 -5.09
C GLY A 156 14.10 6.37 -6.23
N LEU A 157 14.24 5.07 -6.04
CA LEU A 157 14.72 4.06 -6.98
C LEU A 157 13.55 3.12 -7.28
N CYS A 158 12.72 3.44 -8.28
CA CYS A 158 11.47 2.73 -8.49
C CYS A 158 11.30 2.21 -9.91
N ASP A 159 10.88 0.96 -10.04
CA ASP A 159 10.46 0.35 -11.31
C ASP A 159 8.95 0.14 -11.30
N MET A 160 8.23 0.80 -12.21
CA MET A 160 6.76 0.75 -12.19
C MET A 160 6.13 0.40 -13.53
N PHE A 161 5.16 -0.51 -13.46
CA PHE A 161 4.24 -0.79 -14.55
C PHE A 161 2.82 -0.40 -14.14
N VAL A 162 2.24 0.59 -14.82
CA VAL A 162 0.90 1.11 -14.49
C VAL A 162 -0.02 1.16 -15.71
N LEU A 163 -1.22 0.57 -15.64
CA LEU A 163 -2.14 0.70 -16.79
C LEU A 163 -2.78 2.09 -16.88
N SER A 164 -3.18 2.68 -15.76
CA SER A 164 -3.83 3.99 -15.78
C SER A 164 -3.54 4.80 -14.54
N VAL A 165 -3.01 6.01 -14.75
CA VAL A 165 -2.85 7.04 -13.72
C VAL A 165 -3.84 8.16 -13.96
N THR A 166 -4.55 8.58 -12.92
CA THR A 166 -5.35 9.79 -12.92
C THR A 166 -5.08 10.60 -11.66
N SER A 167 -4.50 11.78 -11.82
CA SER A 167 -4.26 12.73 -10.73
C SER A 167 -4.68 14.14 -11.13
N LYS A 168 -4.60 15.10 -10.21
CA LYS A 168 -4.57 16.52 -10.59
C LYS A 168 -3.14 16.94 -10.83
N GLU A 169 -2.27 16.63 -9.89
CA GLU A 169 -0.84 16.89 -9.91
C GLU A 169 -0.13 15.53 -9.89
N LEU A 170 0.86 15.38 -10.76
CA LEU A 170 1.72 14.21 -10.85
C LEU A 170 3.16 14.71 -10.95
N ASP A 171 3.97 14.42 -9.94
CA ASP A 171 5.40 14.66 -9.95
C ASP A 171 6.13 13.30 -10.02
N ILE A 172 7.10 13.22 -10.92
CA ILE A 172 7.96 12.08 -11.11
C ILE A 172 9.40 12.58 -11.05
N SER A 173 10.16 12.10 -10.08
CA SER A 173 11.55 12.44 -9.88
C SER A 173 12.36 11.22 -9.43
N GLY A 174 13.64 11.38 -9.09
CA GLY A 174 14.49 10.28 -8.64
C GLY A 174 15.13 9.49 -9.78
N LEU A 175 15.41 8.21 -9.51
CA LEU A 175 15.96 7.20 -10.41
C LEU A 175 14.83 6.21 -10.74
N CYS A 176 13.97 6.54 -11.70
CA CYS A 176 12.74 5.79 -11.93
C CYS A 176 12.62 5.25 -13.35
N ASP A 177 12.29 3.97 -13.49
CA ASP A 177 11.94 3.34 -14.77
C ASP A 177 10.43 3.04 -14.79
N MET A 178 9.70 3.66 -15.73
CA MET A 178 8.25 3.55 -15.75
C MET A 178 7.67 3.18 -17.11
N PHE A 179 6.76 2.23 -17.09
CA PHE A 179 5.90 1.89 -18.21
C PHE A 179 4.44 2.19 -17.85
N VAL A 180 3.83 3.14 -18.57
CA VAL A 180 2.44 3.56 -18.31
C VAL A 180 1.59 3.55 -19.57
N LEU A 181 0.42 2.88 -19.57
CA LEU A 181 -0.45 2.94 -20.76
C LEU A 181 -1.16 4.29 -20.90
N SER A 182 -1.63 4.87 -19.79
CA SER A 182 -2.36 6.13 -19.85
C SER A 182 -2.13 6.99 -18.61
N VAL A 183 -1.72 8.23 -18.84
CA VAL A 183 -1.65 9.28 -17.82
C VAL A 183 -2.69 10.36 -18.12
N THR A 184 -3.49 10.69 -17.11
CA THR A 184 -4.34 11.88 -17.13
C THR A 184 -4.07 12.72 -15.90
N SER A 185 -3.50 13.91 -16.08
CA SER A 185 -3.31 14.88 -15.00
C SER A 185 -3.76 16.26 -15.44
N LYS A 186 -3.77 17.23 -14.54
CA LYS A 186 -3.81 18.65 -14.93
C LYS A 186 -2.38 19.14 -15.12
N GLU A 187 -1.55 18.88 -14.11
CA GLU A 187 -0.13 19.22 -14.07
C GLU A 187 0.65 17.91 -14.03
N LEU A 188 1.67 17.81 -14.89
CA LEU A 188 2.60 16.69 -14.96
C LEU A 188 4.00 17.28 -14.94
N ASP A 189 4.75 17.01 -13.89
CA ASP A 189 6.18 17.35 -13.77
C ASP A 189 6.98 16.05 -13.78
N ILE A 190 8.09 16.07 -14.51
CA ILE A 190 8.98 14.96 -14.71
C ILE A 190 10.41 15.49 -14.63
N GLY A 191 11.13 15.10 -13.59
CA GLY A 191 12.53 15.45 -13.36
C GLY A 191 13.38 14.25 -12.96
N GLY A 192 14.62 14.50 -12.53
CA GLY A 192 15.52 13.45 -12.07
C GLY A 192 16.26 12.73 -13.20
N LEU A 193 16.42 11.42 -13.06
CA LEU A 193 17.11 10.48 -13.94
C LEU A 193 16.12 9.34 -14.20
N CYS A 194 15.14 9.63 -15.06
CA CYS A 194 14.02 8.71 -15.29
C CYS A 194 14.02 8.18 -16.73
N ASP A 195 13.66 6.91 -16.91
CA ASP A 195 13.27 6.34 -18.21
C ASP A 195 11.77 6.07 -18.21
N MET A 196 11.05 6.66 -19.16
CA MET A 196 9.61 6.55 -19.23
C MET A 196 9.09 6.18 -20.60
N PHE A 197 8.31 5.10 -20.63
CA PHE A 197 7.50 4.73 -21.78
C PHE A 197 6.02 4.95 -21.47
N VAL A 198 5.40 5.90 -22.16
CA VAL A 198 3.98 6.22 -21.99
C VAL A 198 3.20 6.14 -23.31
N LEU A 199 2.13 5.35 -23.38
CA LEU A 199 1.35 5.27 -24.61
C LEU A 199 0.48 6.53 -24.83
N SER A 200 -0.13 7.06 -23.78
CA SER A 200 -1.00 8.23 -23.90
C SER A 200 -0.86 9.16 -22.70
N VAL A 201 -0.56 10.43 -22.97
CA VAL A 201 -0.53 11.50 -21.96
C VAL A 201 -1.57 12.54 -22.28
N LYS A 202 -2.39 12.87 -21.28
CA LYS A 202 -3.31 13.99 -21.33
C LYS A 202 -3.08 14.89 -20.10
N SER A 203 -2.45 16.04 -20.33
CA SER A 203 -2.25 17.06 -19.31
C SER A 203 -2.65 18.44 -19.83
N LYS A 204 -2.81 19.40 -18.93
CA LYS A 204 -2.89 20.82 -19.30
C LYS A 204 -1.49 21.41 -19.34
N GLU A 205 -0.71 21.11 -18.31
CA GLU A 205 0.66 21.55 -18.13
C GLU A 205 1.56 20.31 -18.10
N LEU A 206 2.70 20.42 -18.76
CA LEU A 206 3.73 19.38 -18.84
C LEU A 206 5.07 20.08 -18.70
N ASP A 207 5.78 19.80 -17.63
CA ASP A 207 7.18 20.17 -17.45
C ASP A 207 8.03 18.90 -17.49
N ILE A 208 9.16 18.98 -18.17
CA ILE A 208 10.13 17.89 -18.28
C ILE A 208 11.52 18.51 -18.11
N GLY A 209 12.15 18.20 -17.00
CA GLY A 209 13.51 18.57 -16.65
C GLY A 209 14.39 17.36 -16.37
N GLY A 210 15.62 17.62 -15.91
CA GLY A 210 16.56 16.55 -15.54
C GLY A 210 17.15 15.80 -16.73
N LEU A 211 17.68 14.61 -16.43
CA LEU A 211 18.24 13.63 -17.35
C LEU A 211 17.19 12.54 -17.61
N CYS A 212 16.03 12.96 -18.10
CA CYS A 212 14.90 12.07 -18.38
C CYS A 212 14.89 11.64 -19.85
N ASP A 213 14.73 10.34 -20.10
CA ASP A 213 14.33 9.81 -21.40
C ASP A 213 12.83 9.52 -21.36
N MET A 214 12.07 10.10 -22.29
CA MET A 214 10.62 9.95 -22.33
C MET A 214 10.15 9.64 -23.74
N PHE A 215 9.56 8.46 -23.91
CA PHE A 215 8.83 8.08 -25.10
C PHE A 215 7.32 8.24 -24.87
N VAL A 216 6.66 9.07 -25.70
CA VAL A 216 5.20 9.23 -25.69
C VAL A 216 4.61 8.92 -27.05
N SER A 217 3.69 7.96 -27.13
CA SER A 217 3.02 7.63 -28.41
C SER A 217 1.93 8.64 -28.79
N LEU A 218 1.17 9.15 -27.82
CA LEU A 218 0.13 10.15 -28.03
C LEU A 218 0.15 11.21 -26.91
N LEU A 219 0.43 12.45 -27.26
CA LEU A 219 0.39 13.59 -26.35
C LEU A 219 -0.80 14.49 -26.67
N HIS A 220 -1.62 14.79 -25.66
CA HIS A 220 -2.78 15.67 -25.80
C HIS A 220 -2.75 16.79 -24.75
N GLN A 221 -2.06 17.88 -25.09
CA GLN A 221 -2.00 19.09 -24.28
C GLN A 221 -3.21 20.00 -24.56
N ARG A 222 -3.96 20.39 -23.52
CA ARG A 222 -5.05 21.37 -23.64
C ARG A 222 -4.59 22.74 -23.16
N SER A 223 -4.46 23.68 -24.11
CA SER A 223 -4.26 25.12 -23.89
C SER A 223 -5.47 25.78 -23.22
#